data_AF-A0A1M4LH96-F1
#
_entry.id   AF-A0A1M4LH96-F1
#
_cell.length_a   1.000
_cell.length_b   1.000
_cell.length_c   1.000
_cell.angle_alpha   90.00
_cell.angle_beta   90.00
_cell.angle_gamma   90.00
#
_symmetry.space_group_name_H-M   'P 1'
#
loop_
_entity.id
_entity.type
_entity.pdbx_description
1 polymer ?
#
loop_
_entity_poly.entity_id
_entity_poly.type
_entity_poly.pdbx_seq_one_letter_code
_entity_poly.pdbx_strand_id
1 'polypeptide(L)'
;MAEIHDASSMAAAYENFLMALRRKETVAGLFVVSEAIALPLNSSVVSQFEQCAELMLEVSEVSPDWLVDGGRLAKSIELECPVTGIMRIFDDFDAVAFCPQSLNIDDPLYDPMMGAPVPCINFNSDIYAFSMFTRDLSLRIKGTELHELAGPDRREIFHQASRRWQQFACATIQGYMTITDLDRCPVSFADEESIWYANHQDPAFAERTKSQFAHHMPKRYTPKIVAAWERYFETGQLDGMPVESITPFGYGQDQPGAFAS
;
A
#
# COMPACT_ATOMS: atom_id res chain seq x y z
N MET A 1 -2.08 12.49 9.11
CA MET A 1 -2.56 13.36 8.02
C MET A 1 -1.82 14.67 8.12
N ALA A 2 -1.27 15.15 7.01
CA ALA A 2 -0.59 16.44 6.93
C ALA A 2 -1.08 17.20 5.69
N GLU A 3 -1.33 18.50 5.83
CA GLU A 3 -1.70 19.36 4.70
C GLU A 3 -0.45 19.89 4.01
N ILE A 4 -0.44 19.88 2.68
CA ILE A 4 0.68 20.23 1.82
C ILE A 4 0.32 21.50 1.06
N HIS A 5 1.12 22.55 1.24
CA HIS A 5 0.96 23.85 0.59
C HIS A 5 2.02 24.10 -0.50
N ASP A 6 3.12 23.35 -0.46
CA ASP A 6 4.23 23.41 -1.39
C ASP A 6 5.19 22.20 -1.17
N ALA A 7 6.25 22.14 -1.96
CA ALA A 7 7.25 21.08 -1.88
C ALA A 7 8.00 21.04 -0.53
N SER A 8 8.23 22.19 0.11
CA SER A 8 8.90 22.26 1.42
C SER A 8 8.04 21.69 2.54
N SER A 9 6.73 21.98 2.51
CA SER A 9 5.76 21.39 3.43
C SER A 9 5.64 19.88 3.24
N MET A 10 5.85 19.38 2.01
CA MET A 10 5.88 17.94 1.73
C MET A 10 7.07 17.24 2.38
N ALA A 11 8.27 17.80 2.24
CA ALA A 11 9.46 17.27 2.90
C ALA A 11 9.29 17.22 4.43
N ALA A 12 8.77 18.29 5.02
CA ALA A 12 8.50 18.35 6.46
C ALA A 12 7.44 17.33 6.92
N ALA A 13 6.37 17.17 6.13
CA ALA A 13 5.33 16.18 6.41
C ALA A 13 5.87 14.74 6.34
N TYR A 14 6.72 14.46 5.35
CA TYR A 14 7.37 13.17 5.19
C TYR A 14 8.31 12.83 6.34
N GLU A 15 9.14 13.78 6.79
CA GLU A 15 10.00 13.59 7.96
C GLU A 15 9.19 13.31 9.23
N ASN A 16 8.08 14.02 9.44
CA ASN A 16 7.17 13.75 10.55
C ASN A 16 6.55 12.35 10.46
N PHE A 17 6.20 11.89 9.25
CA PHE A 17 5.74 10.53 9.01
C PHE A 17 6.83 9.49 9.37
N LEU A 18 8.09 9.70 8.95
CA LEU A 18 9.20 8.82 9.32
C LEU A 18 9.42 8.76 10.83
N MET A 19 9.28 9.90 11.53
CA MET A 19 9.32 9.94 13.00
C MET A 19 8.20 9.13 13.63
N ALA A 20 6.97 9.27 13.13
CA ALA A 20 5.81 8.53 13.64
C ALA A 20 5.93 7.02 13.39
N LEU A 21 6.46 6.60 12.23
CA LEU A 21 6.79 5.19 11.95
C LEU A 21 7.78 4.63 12.98
N ARG A 22 8.87 5.36 13.25
CA ARG A 22 9.90 4.95 14.24
C ARG A 22 9.33 4.80 15.65
N ARG A 23 8.30 5.59 16.00
CA ARG A 23 7.58 5.50 17.28
C ARG A 23 6.45 4.47 17.27
N LYS A 24 6.20 3.80 16.14
CA LYS A 24 5.10 2.83 15.94
C LYS A 24 3.72 3.48 16.16
N GLU A 25 3.59 4.76 15.83
CA GLU A 25 2.35 5.55 16.00
C GLU A 25 1.47 5.53 14.73
N THR A 26 2.03 5.16 13.59
CA THR A 26 1.33 5.08 12.30
C THR A 26 1.85 3.94 11.44
N VAL A 27 1.08 3.57 10.42
CA VAL A 27 1.47 2.64 9.34
C VAL A 27 1.42 3.30 7.95
N ALA A 28 0.85 4.50 7.85
CA ALA A 28 0.64 5.22 6.61
C ALA A 28 0.78 6.75 6.79
N GLY A 29 1.28 7.41 5.77
CA GLY A 29 1.30 8.87 5.63
C GLY A 29 0.22 9.29 4.65
N LEU A 30 -0.73 10.11 5.10
CA LEU A 30 -1.70 10.76 4.22
C LEU A 30 -1.33 12.23 4.08
N PHE A 31 -0.91 12.62 2.88
CA PHE A 31 -0.50 13.96 2.50
C PHE A 31 -1.61 14.60 1.66
N VAL A 32 -2.31 15.58 2.22
CA VAL A 32 -3.46 16.22 1.60
C VAL A 32 -3.02 17.50 0.91
N VAL A 33 -3.29 17.65 -0.38
CA VAL A 33 -3.00 18.88 -1.12
C VAL A 33 -3.96 19.97 -0.66
N SER A 34 -3.42 21.11 -0.22
CA SER A 34 -4.21 22.24 0.27
C SER A 34 -5.09 22.82 -0.83
N GLU A 35 -6.31 23.25 -0.48
CA GLU A 35 -7.23 23.90 -1.41
C GLU A 35 -6.62 25.15 -2.07
N ALA A 36 -5.68 25.83 -1.38
CA ALA A 36 -4.99 27.00 -1.91
C ALA A 36 -4.14 26.72 -3.16
N ILE A 37 -3.69 25.47 -3.34
CA ILE A 37 -2.84 25.05 -4.46
C ILE A 37 -3.49 23.99 -5.34
N ALA A 38 -4.53 23.30 -4.86
CA ALA A 38 -5.22 22.26 -5.61
C ALA A 38 -5.78 22.79 -6.93
N LEU A 39 -5.72 21.96 -7.98
CA LEU A 39 -6.32 22.32 -9.26
C LEU A 39 -7.85 22.34 -9.14
N PRO A 40 -8.54 23.17 -9.95
CA PRO A 40 -9.99 23.19 -9.99
C PRO A 40 -10.60 21.81 -10.34
N LEU A 41 -11.80 21.52 -9.83
CA LEU A 41 -12.49 20.23 -10.07
C LEU A 41 -12.75 19.88 -11.54
N ASN A 42 -12.70 20.87 -12.45
CA ASN A 42 -12.86 20.65 -13.88
C ASN A 42 -11.52 20.36 -14.61
N SER A 43 -10.41 20.24 -13.89
CA SER A 43 -9.15 19.71 -14.44
C SER A 43 -9.30 18.22 -14.80
N SER A 44 -8.38 17.70 -15.61
CA SER A 44 -8.31 16.25 -15.86
C SER A 44 -7.70 15.52 -14.64
N VAL A 45 -7.96 14.21 -14.56
CA VAL A 45 -7.27 13.31 -13.61
C VAL A 45 -5.75 13.39 -13.78
N VAL A 46 -5.27 13.37 -15.03
CA VAL A 46 -3.84 13.42 -15.35
C VAL A 46 -3.18 14.68 -14.79
N SER A 47 -3.77 15.86 -15.01
CA SER A 47 -3.19 17.11 -14.50
C SER A 47 -3.14 17.16 -12.98
N GLN A 48 -4.11 16.54 -12.30
CA GLN A 48 -4.09 16.47 -10.85
C GLN A 48 -3.01 15.51 -10.33
N PHE A 49 -2.79 14.39 -11.03
CA PHE A 49 -1.70 13.47 -10.71
C PHE A 49 -0.32 14.04 -11.03
N GLU A 50 -0.18 14.85 -12.09
CA GLU A 50 1.04 15.61 -12.39
C GLU A 50 1.40 16.56 -11.24
N GLN A 51 0.43 17.33 -10.73
CA GLN A 51 0.64 18.17 -9.55
C GLN A 51 1.07 17.35 -8.32
N CYS A 52 0.41 16.21 -8.06
CA CYS A 52 0.80 15.33 -6.96
C CYS A 52 2.24 14.80 -7.13
N ALA A 53 2.63 14.41 -8.36
CA ALA A 53 3.96 13.90 -8.67
C ALA A 53 5.04 14.98 -8.49
N GLU A 54 4.75 16.22 -8.90
CA GLU A 54 5.63 17.38 -8.68
C GLU A 54 5.87 17.65 -7.19
N LEU A 55 4.83 17.55 -6.35
CA LEU A 55 4.96 17.72 -4.90
C LEU A 55 5.85 16.64 -4.26
N MET A 56 5.90 15.43 -4.83
CA MET A 56 6.75 14.34 -4.34
C MET A 56 8.24 14.50 -4.66
N LEU A 57 8.65 15.47 -5.50
CA LEU A 57 10.04 15.64 -5.95
C LEU A 57 11.03 15.76 -4.79
N GLU A 58 10.66 16.44 -3.70
CA GLU A 58 11.56 16.65 -2.56
C GLU A 58 11.83 15.37 -1.76
N VAL A 59 11.01 14.34 -1.94
CA VAL A 59 11.12 13.06 -1.24
C VAL A 59 11.39 11.89 -2.21
N SER A 60 11.55 12.18 -3.50
CA SER A 60 11.67 11.22 -4.60
C SER A 60 12.93 11.49 -5.43
N GLU A 61 13.61 10.44 -5.87
CA GLU A 61 14.68 10.55 -6.87
C GLU A 61 14.15 10.30 -8.30
N VAL A 62 12.86 9.97 -8.43
CA VAL A 62 12.21 9.59 -9.67
C VAL A 62 11.43 10.76 -10.26
N SER A 63 11.45 10.87 -11.59
CA SER A 63 10.85 12.01 -12.28
C SER A 63 9.32 11.99 -12.20
N PRO A 64 8.65 13.17 -12.16
CA PRO A 64 7.20 13.25 -12.12
C PRO A 64 6.55 12.59 -13.33
N ASP A 65 7.11 12.79 -14.52
CA ASP A 65 6.64 12.17 -15.77
C ASP A 65 6.61 10.64 -15.67
N TRP A 66 7.65 10.04 -15.08
CA TRP A 66 7.69 8.59 -14.91
C TRP A 66 6.65 8.11 -13.89
N LEU A 67 6.45 8.86 -12.81
CA LEU A 67 5.46 8.54 -11.78
C LEU A 67 4.02 8.57 -12.32
N VAL A 68 3.68 9.54 -13.18
CA VAL A 68 2.34 9.60 -13.78
C VAL A 68 2.11 8.57 -14.88
N ASP A 69 3.18 8.05 -15.48
CA ASP A 69 3.13 7.01 -16.52
C ASP A 69 3.12 5.57 -15.95
N GLY A 70 2.67 5.38 -14.69
CA GLY A 70 2.64 4.06 -14.03
C GLY A 70 3.88 3.73 -13.20
N GLY A 71 4.77 4.71 -13.00
CA GLY A 71 5.94 4.56 -12.15
C GLY A 71 5.59 4.36 -10.68
N ARG A 72 6.45 3.65 -9.95
CA ARG A 72 6.34 3.42 -8.50
C ARG A 72 7.28 4.32 -7.72
N LEU A 73 6.74 5.09 -6.78
CA LEU A 73 7.56 5.73 -5.77
C LEU A 73 7.65 4.83 -4.53
N ALA A 74 8.58 3.88 -4.58
CA ALA A 74 8.86 2.96 -3.47
C ALA A 74 10.08 3.41 -2.66
N LYS A 75 10.01 3.28 -1.33
CA LYS A 75 11.16 3.52 -0.44
C LYS A 75 11.38 2.33 0.49
N SER A 76 12.64 2.09 0.80
CA SER A 76 13.06 1.18 1.86
C SER A 76 13.33 2.00 3.13
N ILE A 77 12.75 1.60 4.26
CA ILE A 77 12.85 2.33 5.53
C ILE A 77 13.35 1.39 6.62
N GLU A 78 14.43 1.77 7.30
CA GLU A 78 14.93 1.05 8.46
C GLU A 78 14.09 1.36 9.71
N LEU A 79 13.42 0.33 10.25
CA LEU A 79 12.51 0.41 11.40
C LEU A 79 12.72 -0.79 12.33
N GLU A 80 12.38 -0.62 13.61
CA GLU A 80 12.27 -1.76 14.51
C GLU A 80 11.05 -2.59 14.14
N CYS A 81 11.26 -3.86 13.78
CA CYS A 81 10.19 -4.76 13.39
C CYS A 81 9.21 -4.99 14.56
N PRO A 82 7.92 -4.63 14.42
CA PRO A 82 6.92 -4.75 15.49
C PRO A 82 6.74 -6.17 16.02
N VAL A 83 7.03 -7.18 15.19
CA VAL A 83 6.90 -8.59 15.54
C VAL A 83 8.13 -9.12 16.27
N THR A 84 9.33 -8.75 15.82
CA THR A 84 10.59 -9.38 16.25
C THR A 84 11.42 -8.54 17.21
N GLY A 85 11.12 -7.25 17.34
CA GLY A 85 11.83 -6.32 18.25
C GLY A 85 13.22 -5.91 17.79
N ILE A 86 13.60 -6.21 16.54
CA ILE A 86 14.92 -5.88 15.98
C ILE A 86 14.83 -4.92 14.80
N MET A 87 15.87 -4.11 14.62
CA MET A 87 16.01 -3.19 13.49
C MET A 87 16.12 -3.95 12.17
N ARG A 88 15.35 -3.50 11.17
CA ARG A 88 15.33 -4.06 9.82
C ARG A 88 14.90 -3.04 8.80
N ILE A 89 15.27 -3.32 7.56
CA ILE A 89 14.77 -2.61 6.39
C ILE A 89 13.42 -3.21 6.01
N PHE A 90 12.40 -2.35 5.92
CA PHE A 90 11.10 -2.66 5.34
C PHE A 90 11.03 -1.99 3.96
N ASP A 91 10.76 -2.80 2.95
CA ASP A 91 10.55 -2.36 1.56
C ASP A 91 9.07 -2.08 1.29
N ASP A 92 8.76 -1.74 0.03
CA ASP A 92 7.41 -1.46 -0.47
C ASP A 92 6.68 -0.38 0.34
N PHE A 93 7.38 0.67 0.79
CA PHE A 93 6.67 1.89 1.12
C PHE A 93 6.36 2.64 -0.18
N ASP A 94 5.19 2.35 -0.75
CA ASP A 94 4.73 2.90 -2.02
C ASP A 94 3.89 4.16 -1.79
N ALA A 95 4.09 5.15 -2.65
CA ALA A 95 3.21 6.30 -2.74
C ALA A 95 2.14 6.07 -3.82
N VAL A 96 0.89 6.42 -3.51
CA VAL A 96 -0.25 6.34 -4.43
C VAL A 96 -1.03 7.65 -4.36
N ALA A 97 -1.32 8.25 -5.52
CA ALA A 97 -2.06 9.50 -5.63
C ALA A 97 -3.56 9.25 -5.83
N PHE A 98 -4.38 10.05 -5.16
CA PHE A 98 -5.84 10.02 -5.24
C PHE A 98 -6.36 11.41 -5.60
N CYS A 99 -7.48 11.48 -6.30
CA CYS A 99 -8.12 12.76 -6.58
C CYS A 99 -9.65 12.67 -6.76
N PRO A 100 -10.38 13.77 -6.56
CA PRO A 100 -11.83 13.82 -6.81
C PRO A 100 -12.21 13.46 -8.24
N GLN A 101 -11.37 13.84 -9.21
CA GLN A 101 -11.62 13.68 -10.63
C GLN A 101 -11.70 12.20 -11.05
N SER A 102 -11.04 11.28 -10.33
CA SER A 102 -11.12 9.84 -10.59
C SER A 102 -12.54 9.26 -10.38
N LEU A 103 -13.45 10.01 -9.75
CA LEU A 103 -14.86 9.67 -9.62
C LEU A 103 -15.70 10.06 -10.85
N ASN A 104 -15.14 10.82 -11.80
CA ASN A 104 -15.84 11.22 -13.02
C ASN A 104 -15.98 10.03 -13.96
N ILE A 105 -17.20 9.51 -14.09
CA ILE A 105 -17.49 8.33 -14.91
C ILE A 105 -17.16 8.51 -16.40
N ASP A 106 -17.15 9.76 -16.89
CA ASP A 106 -16.87 10.07 -18.28
C ASP A 106 -15.38 10.37 -18.55
N ASP A 107 -14.53 10.35 -17.51
CA ASP A 107 -13.08 10.46 -17.67
C ASP A 107 -12.50 9.10 -18.12
N PRO A 108 -11.58 9.05 -19.11
CA PRO A 108 -10.91 7.81 -19.51
C PRO A 108 -10.14 7.10 -18.39
N LEU A 109 -9.81 7.82 -17.31
CA LEU A 109 -9.15 7.29 -16.11
C LEU A 109 -10.11 7.09 -14.93
N TYR A 110 -11.42 6.98 -15.19
CA TYR A 110 -12.42 6.65 -14.17
C TYR A 110 -12.00 5.43 -13.36
N ASP A 111 -11.81 5.66 -12.06
CA ASP A 111 -11.39 4.66 -11.10
C ASP A 111 -11.78 5.12 -9.69
N PRO A 112 -12.96 4.71 -9.18
CA PRO A 112 -13.42 5.12 -7.86
C PRO A 112 -12.51 4.70 -6.70
N MET A 113 -11.66 3.69 -6.89
CA MET A 113 -10.69 3.26 -5.88
C MET A 113 -9.57 4.29 -5.71
N MET A 114 -9.30 5.08 -6.76
CA MET A 114 -8.36 6.20 -6.75
C MET A 114 -9.06 7.53 -6.44
N GLY A 115 -10.35 7.48 -6.13
CA GLY A 115 -11.18 8.63 -5.79
C GLY A 115 -10.96 9.10 -4.34
N ALA A 116 -10.84 10.42 -4.15
CA ALA A 116 -10.80 11.03 -2.82
C ALA A 116 -11.56 12.36 -2.80
N PRO A 117 -12.04 12.84 -1.63
CA PRO A 117 -12.73 14.13 -1.52
C PRO A 117 -11.86 15.35 -1.89
N VAL A 118 -10.54 15.20 -1.78
CA VAL A 118 -9.52 16.20 -2.11
C VAL A 118 -8.31 15.47 -2.68
N PRO A 119 -7.47 16.12 -3.51
CA PRO A 119 -6.25 15.49 -3.99
C PRO A 119 -5.33 15.15 -2.82
N CYS A 120 -4.84 13.92 -2.78
CA CYS A 120 -3.96 13.47 -1.72
C CYS A 120 -3.03 12.35 -2.19
N ILE A 121 -1.98 12.12 -1.41
CA ILE A 121 -1.01 11.05 -1.62
C ILE A 121 -1.00 10.20 -0.36
N ASN A 122 -1.27 8.91 -0.51
CA ASN A 122 -1.06 7.91 0.53
C ASN A 122 0.35 7.32 0.37
N PHE A 123 1.04 7.08 1.48
CA PHE A 123 2.36 6.47 1.50
C PHE A 123 2.39 5.39 2.58
N ASN A 124 2.46 4.12 2.21
CA ASN A 124 2.34 3.00 3.14
C ASN A 124 3.09 1.75 2.67
N SER A 125 3.31 0.82 3.59
CA SER A 125 3.81 -0.53 3.28
C SER A 125 2.87 -1.57 3.87
N ASP A 126 2.35 -2.46 3.03
CA ASP A 126 1.49 -3.57 3.45
C ASP A 126 2.19 -4.50 4.45
N ILE A 127 3.50 -4.69 4.27
CA ILE A 127 4.30 -5.58 5.10
C ILE A 127 4.52 -4.97 6.49
N TYR A 128 4.83 -3.67 6.55
CA TYR A 128 4.92 -2.97 7.82
C TYR A 128 3.55 -2.85 8.51
N ALA A 129 2.49 -2.56 7.75
CA ALA A 129 1.12 -2.49 8.26
C ALA A 129 0.67 -3.84 8.83
N PHE A 130 0.93 -4.95 8.14
CA PHE A 130 0.65 -6.29 8.64
C PHE A 130 1.48 -6.62 9.89
N SER A 131 2.73 -6.17 9.97
CA SER A 131 3.57 -6.33 11.16
C SER A 131 2.98 -5.60 12.38
N MET A 132 2.59 -4.34 12.21
CA MET A 132 1.92 -3.53 13.24
C MET A 132 0.58 -4.14 13.64
N PHE A 133 -0.23 -4.55 12.67
CA PHE A 133 -1.50 -5.23 12.93
C PHE A 133 -1.33 -6.50 13.78
N THR A 134 -0.32 -7.30 13.47
CA THR A 134 0.00 -8.52 14.22
C THR A 134 0.43 -8.18 15.66
N ARG A 135 1.28 -7.15 15.84
CA ARG A 135 1.66 -6.64 17.17
C ARG A 135 0.45 -6.19 17.97
N ASP A 136 -0.39 -5.34 17.40
CA ASP A 136 -1.54 -4.77 18.09
C ASP A 136 -2.56 -5.85 18.47
N LEU A 137 -2.69 -6.89 17.64
CA LEU A 137 -3.48 -8.06 17.96
C LEU A 137 -2.92 -8.83 19.18
N SER A 138 -1.59 -8.98 19.27
CA SER A 138 -0.93 -9.57 20.45
C SER A 138 -1.17 -8.75 21.71
N LEU A 139 -0.96 -7.44 21.64
CA LEU A 139 -1.20 -6.54 22.77
C LEU A 139 -2.66 -6.59 23.23
N ARG A 140 -3.60 -6.68 22.28
CA ARG A 140 -5.03 -6.76 22.59
C ARG A 140 -5.45 -8.09 23.21
N ILE A 141 -4.93 -9.21 22.70
CA ILE A 141 -5.37 -10.56 23.12
C ILE A 141 -4.58 -11.07 24.33
N LYS A 142 -3.27 -10.84 24.35
CA LYS A 142 -2.34 -11.39 25.33
C LYS A 142 -1.79 -10.32 26.30
N GLY A 143 -1.91 -9.03 25.97
CA GLY A 143 -1.36 -7.95 26.80
C GLY A 143 0.16 -7.82 26.73
N THR A 144 0.79 -8.42 25.72
CA THR A 144 2.24 -8.62 25.65
C THR A 144 2.75 -8.43 24.22
N GLU A 145 3.96 -7.90 24.08
CA GLU A 145 4.63 -7.74 22.78
C GLU A 145 4.95 -9.11 22.15
N LEU A 146 4.92 -9.20 20.83
CA LEU A 146 5.03 -10.50 20.12
C LEU A 146 6.36 -11.23 20.37
N HIS A 147 7.45 -10.48 20.48
CA HIS A 147 8.77 -11.03 20.69
C HIS A 147 8.95 -11.61 22.10
N GLU A 148 8.12 -11.20 23.05
CA GLU A 148 8.11 -11.69 24.44
C GLU A 148 7.22 -12.93 24.64
N LEU A 149 6.33 -13.23 23.69
CA LEU A 149 5.45 -14.40 23.78
C LEU A 149 6.20 -15.72 23.62
N ALA A 150 5.71 -16.76 24.29
CA ALA A 150 6.14 -18.14 24.04
C ALA A 150 5.68 -18.62 22.64
N GLY A 151 6.40 -19.60 22.08
CA GLY A 151 6.15 -20.11 20.72
C GLY A 151 4.69 -20.51 20.43
N PRO A 152 3.98 -21.25 21.31
CA PRO A 152 2.57 -21.59 21.08
C PRO A 152 1.65 -20.36 21.01
N ASP A 153 1.78 -19.42 21.94
CA ASP A 153 0.96 -18.20 21.96
C ASP A 153 1.26 -17.32 20.74
N ARG A 154 2.53 -17.22 20.36
CA ARG A 154 2.94 -16.47 19.18
C ARG A 154 2.34 -17.02 17.89
N ARG A 155 2.38 -18.34 17.70
CA ARG A 155 1.77 -19.01 16.54
C ARG A 155 0.26 -18.82 16.49
N GLU A 156 -0.41 -18.83 17.66
CA GLU A 156 -1.83 -18.50 17.73
C GLU A 156 -2.11 -17.09 17.19
N ILE A 157 -1.31 -16.09 17.60
CA ILE A 157 -1.45 -14.71 17.10
C ILE A 157 -1.18 -14.63 15.59
N PHE A 158 -0.14 -15.30 15.08
CA PHE A 158 0.14 -15.33 13.63
C PHE A 158 -1.04 -15.87 12.82
N HIS A 159 -1.62 -17.00 13.24
CA HIS A 159 -2.80 -17.55 12.56
C HIS A 159 -3.99 -16.61 12.60
N GLN A 160 -4.25 -15.96 13.74
CA GLN A 160 -5.34 -14.99 13.85
C GLN A 160 -5.08 -13.75 13.00
N ALA A 161 -3.85 -13.26 12.97
CA ALA A 161 -3.46 -12.08 12.20
C ALA A 161 -3.64 -12.32 10.71
N SER A 162 -3.07 -13.39 10.14
CA SER A 162 -3.20 -13.71 8.72
C SER A 162 -4.66 -13.89 8.29
N ARG A 163 -5.48 -14.57 9.12
CA ARG A 163 -6.91 -14.75 8.84
C ARG A 163 -7.65 -13.42 8.83
N ARG A 164 -7.45 -12.57 9.84
CA ARG A 164 -8.17 -11.28 9.94
C ARG A 164 -7.70 -10.29 8.87
N TRP A 165 -6.41 -10.34 8.50
CA TRP A 165 -5.86 -9.53 7.42
C TRP A 165 -6.49 -9.88 6.07
N GLN A 166 -6.64 -11.18 5.76
CA GLN A 166 -7.40 -11.63 4.58
C GLN A 166 -8.86 -11.15 4.64
N GLN A 167 -9.53 -11.31 5.77
CA GLN A 167 -10.93 -10.87 5.92
C GLN A 167 -11.10 -9.37 5.71
N PHE A 168 -10.17 -8.56 6.23
CA PHE A 168 -10.14 -7.13 6.02
C PHE A 168 -9.96 -6.79 4.54
N ALA A 169 -8.97 -7.39 3.87
CA ALA A 169 -8.75 -7.19 2.44
C ALA A 169 -9.98 -7.59 1.61
N CYS A 170 -10.60 -8.74 1.88
CA CYS A 170 -11.82 -9.15 1.18
C CYS A 170 -12.95 -8.12 1.36
N ALA A 171 -13.17 -7.65 2.59
CA ALA A 171 -14.21 -6.65 2.84
C ALA A 171 -13.93 -5.33 2.10
N THR A 172 -12.66 -4.89 2.05
CA THR A 172 -12.24 -3.70 1.31
C THR A 172 -12.53 -3.84 -0.19
N ILE A 173 -12.09 -4.94 -0.81
CA ILE A 173 -12.32 -5.16 -2.25
C ILE A 173 -13.82 -5.33 -2.56
N GLN A 174 -14.59 -6.00 -1.69
CA GLN A 174 -16.06 -6.04 -1.83
C GLN A 174 -16.68 -4.64 -1.77
N GLY A 175 -16.15 -3.76 -0.92
CA GLY A 175 -16.52 -2.35 -0.87
C GLY A 175 -16.25 -1.66 -2.21
N TYR A 176 -15.07 -1.86 -2.80
CA TYR A 176 -14.73 -1.32 -4.11
C TYR A 176 -15.67 -1.82 -5.21
N MET A 177 -16.00 -3.11 -5.21
CA MET A 177 -16.97 -3.68 -6.15
C MET A 177 -18.37 -3.06 -6.01
N THR A 178 -18.72 -2.59 -4.81
CA THR A 178 -20.04 -2.00 -4.54
C THR A 178 -20.15 -0.54 -5.02
N ILE A 179 -19.06 0.23 -4.94
CA ILE A 179 -19.04 1.65 -5.30
C ILE A 179 -18.70 1.91 -6.77
N THR A 180 -18.20 0.89 -7.48
CA THR A 180 -17.68 1.03 -8.84
C THR A 180 -18.73 0.61 -9.86
N ASP A 181 -18.82 1.36 -10.96
CA ASP A 181 -19.49 0.87 -12.17
C ASP A 181 -18.61 -0.23 -12.80
N LEU A 182 -18.94 -1.49 -12.52
CA LEU A 182 -18.16 -2.66 -12.92
C LEU A 182 -18.13 -2.89 -14.43
N ASP A 183 -19.05 -2.30 -15.20
CA ASP A 183 -19.02 -2.39 -16.66
C ASP A 183 -17.93 -1.46 -17.24
N ARG A 184 -17.61 -0.37 -16.54
CA ARG A 184 -16.56 0.59 -16.94
C ARG A 184 -15.21 0.34 -16.28
N CYS A 185 -15.21 -0.05 -15.01
CA CYS A 185 -14.01 -0.33 -14.22
C CYS A 185 -14.17 -1.68 -13.52
N PRO A 186 -13.90 -2.80 -14.21
CA PRO A 186 -14.09 -4.14 -13.65
C PRO A 186 -13.20 -4.40 -12.43
N VAL A 187 -13.82 -4.77 -11.32
CA VAL A 187 -13.18 -5.24 -10.09
C VAL A 187 -13.75 -6.60 -9.73
N SER A 188 -12.89 -7.59 -9.44
CA SER A 188 -13.36 -8.93 -9.10
C SER A 188 -12.34 -9.75 -8.31
N PHE A 189 -12.80 -10.81 -7.64
CA PHE A 189 -11.94 -11.84 -7.06
C PHE A 189 -11.71 -13.00 -8.03
N ALA A 190 -10.57 -13.66 -7.87
CA ALA A 190 -10.26 -14.94 -8.48
C ALA A 190 -9.53 -15.87 -7.51
N ASP A 191 -9.36 -17.14 -7.92
CA ASP A 191 -8.58 -18.15 -7.21
C ASP A 191 -8.90 -18.24 -5.72
N GLU A 192 -10.18 -18.42 -5.38
CA GLU A 192 -10.65 -18.48 -3.99
C GLU A 192 -10.17 -17.31 -3.13
N GLU A 193 -10.35 -16.09 -3.65
CA GLU A 193 -9.96 -14.82 -3.02
C GLU A 193 -8.45 -14.73 -2.74
N SER A 194 -7.63 -15.46 -3.51
CA SER A 194 -6.17 -15.34 -3.44
C SER A 194 -5.61 -14.31 -4.44
N ILE A 195 -6.42 -13.93 -5.44
CA ILE A 195 -6.17 -12.86 -6.39
C ILE A 195 -7.39 -11.94 -6.42
N TRP A 196 -7.14 -10.65 -6.65
CA TRP A 196 -8.18 -9.73 -7.13
C TRP A 196 -7.69 -8.99 -8.38
N TYR A 197 -8.65 -8.54 -9.19
CA TYR A 197 -8.39 -7.77 -10.40
C TYR A 197 -8.90 -6.34 -10.24
N ALA A 198 -8.13 -5.37 -10.71
CA ALA A 198 -8.51 -3.96 -10.81
C ALA A 198 -8.00 -3.34 -12.10
N ASN A 199 -8.59 -2.21 -12.48
CA ASN A 199 -8.17 -1.44 -13.65
C ASN A 199 -7.01 -0.49 -13.37
N HIS A 200 -6.22 -0.73 -12.33
CA HIS A 200 -5.01 0.03 -12.03
C HIS A 200 -3.89 -0.89 -11.60
N GLN A 201 -2.66 -0.49 -11.89
CA GLN A 201 -1.51 -1.09 -11.28
C GLN A 201 -1.46 -0.68 -9.80
N ASP A 202 -1.33 -1.66 -8.93
CA ASP A 202 -1.14 -1.49 -7.49
C ASP A 202 0.06 -2.37 -7.14
N PRO A 203 1.19 -1.78 -6.71
CA PRO A 203 1.42 -0.34 -6.55
C PRO A 203 1.78 0.35 -7.87
N ALA A 204 1.20 1.54 -8.08
CA ALA A 204 1.67 2.58 -8.98
C ALA A 204 1.34 3.95 -8.35
N PHE A 205 2.16 4.96 -8.61
CA PHE A 205 1.88 6.31 -8.11
C PHE A 205 0.61 6.88 -8.72
N ALA A 206 0.56 6.87 -10.06
CA ALA A 206 -0.57 7.25 -10.87
C ALA A 206 -0.41 6.60 -12.25
N GLU A 207 -1.45 6.63 -13.08
CA GLU A 207 -1.41 6.07 -14.43
C GLU A 207 -2.08 6.99 -15.44
N ARG A 208 -1.47 7.14 -16.62
CA ARG A 208 -2.08 7.81 -17.78
C ARG A 208 -2.91 6.87 -18.67
N THR A 209 -2.83 5.55 -18.44
CA THR A 209 -3.60 4.54 -19.18
C THR A 209 -4.06 3.46 -18.22
N LYS A 210 -5.36 3.15 -18.25
CA LYS A 210 -5.93 2.07 -17.44
C LYS A 210 -5.77 0.73 -18.15
N SER A 211 -5.44 -0.29 -17.38
CA SER A 211 -5.34 -1.68 -17.83
C SER A 211 -5.76 -2.58 -16.68
N GLN A 212 -6.21 -3.79 -16.98
CA GLN A 212 -6.59 -4.72 -15.92
C GLN A 212 -5.35 -5.44 -15.39
N PHE A 213 -5.15 -5.39 -14.08
CA PHE A 213 -4.02 -6.02 -13.39
C PHE A 213 -4.53 -7.04 -12.37
N ALA A 214 -3.70 -8.06 -12.13
CA ALA A 214 -3.91 -9.05 -11.07
C ALA A 214 -3.07 -8.68 -9.86
N HIS A 215 -3.68 -8.71 -8.69
CA HIS A 215 -3.03 -8.36 -7.42
C HIS A 215 -3.18 -9.52 -6.43
N HIS A 216 -2.11 -9.81 -5.69
CA HIS A 216 -2.13 -10.86 -4.70
C HIS A 216 -2.85 -10.43 -3.41
N MET A 217 -3.73 -11.29 -2.93
CA MET A 217 -4.39 -11.11 -1.63
C MET A 217 -3.50 -11.61 -0.47
N PRO A 218 -3.77 -11.18 0.78
CA PRO A 218 -3.07 -11.66 1.98
C PRO A 218 -2.82 -13.16 2.06
N LYS A 219 -3.77 -13.97 1.59
CA LYS A 219 -3.67 -15.44 1.52
C LYS A 219 -2.40 -15.93 0.80
N ARG A 220 -1.85 -15.15 -0.16
CA ARG A 220 -0.63 -15.50 -0.90
C ARG A 220 0.66 -15.04 -0.22
N TYR A 221 0.70 -13.85 0.35
CA TYR A 221 1.95 -13.26 0.86
C TYR A 221 2.15 -13.43 2.38
N THR A 222 1.08 -13.41 3.18
CA THR A 222 1.22 -13.53 4.65
C THR A 222 1.88 -14.82 5.12
N PRO A 223 1.70 -16.00 4.48
CA PRO A 223 2.41 -17.22 4.91
C PRO A 223 3.92 -17.10 4.79
N LYS A 224 4.42 -16.41 3.75
CA LYS A 224 5.85 -16.19 3.54
C LYS A 224 6.42 -15.26 4.62
N ILE A 225 5.70 -14.17 4.93
CA ILE A 225 6.07 -13.23 6.01
C ILE A 225 6.14 -13.97 7.35
N VAL A 226 5.09 -14.73 7.68
CA VAL A 226 5.01 -15.47 8.96
C VAL A 226 6.13 -16.52 9.05
N ALA A 227 6.39 -17.27 7.98
CA ALA A 227 7.48 -18.25 7.97
C ALA A 227 8.86 -17.60 8.23
N ALA A 228 9.09 -16.39 7.70
CA ALA A 228 10.31 -15.64 7.97
C ALA A 228 10.42 -15.21 9.45
N TRP A 229 9.31 -14.82 10.08
CA TRP A 229 9.29 -14.52 11.52
C TRP A 229 9.50 -15.77 12.38
N GLU A 230 8.83 -16.87 12.07
CA GLU A 230 9.00 -18.14 12.79
C GLU A 230 10.45 -18.62 12.73
N ARG A 231 11.05 -18.62 11.54
CA ARG A 231 12.47 -18.96 11.36
C ARG A 231 13.39 -18.11 12.21
N TYR A 232 13.12 -16.81 12.29
CA TYR A 232 13.89 -15.91 13.16
C TYR A 232 13.78 -16.30 14.63
N PHE A 233 12.59 -16.62 15.11
CA PHE A 233 12.41 -17.01 16.50
C PHE A 233 13.02 -18.37 16.83
N GLU A 234 13.20 -19.24 15.84
CA GLU A 234 13.84 -20.55 16.01
C GLU A 234 15.38 -20.46 15.94
N THR A 235 15.91 -19.65 15.03
CA THR A 235 17.34 -19.67 14.69
C THR A 235 18.10 -18.41 15.13
N GLY A 236 17.39 -17.34 15.50
CA GLY A 236 17.95 -16.00 15.67
C GLY A 236 18.41 -15.36 14.36
N GLN A 237 18.22 -16.03 13.22
CA GLN A 237 18.66 -15.58 11.92
C GLN A 237 17.49 -15.19 11.04
N LEU A 238 17.74 -14.14 10.29
CA LEU A 238 16.99 -13.83 9.10
C LEU A 238 17.91 -14.15 7.97
N ASP A 239 17.66 -15.27 7.33
CA ASP A 239 18.23 -15.47 6.02
C ASP A 239 17.88 -14.22 5.21
N GLY A 240 18.87 -13.65 4.53
CA GLY A 240 18.74 -12.46 3.70
C GLY A 240 17.87 -12.68 2.47
N MET A 241 16.69 -13.29 2.64
CA MET A 241 15.55 -13.10 1.78
C MET A 241 15.26 -11.60 1.83
N PRO A 242 15.55 -10.86 0.75
CA PRO A 242 15.04 -9.52 0.66
C PRO A 242 13.52 -9.65 0.80
N VAL A 243 12.93 -8.73 1.55
CA VAL A 243 11.47 -8.66 1.65
C VAL A 243 10.87 -8.49 0.24
N GLU A 244 11.65 -8.01 -0.73
CA GLU A 244 11.43 -8.02 -2.20
C GLU A 244 10.97 -9.37 -2.79
N SER A 245 11.27 -10.52 -2.15
CA SER A 245 10.83 -11.87 -2.58
C SER A 245 9.51 -12.33 -1.94
N ILE A 246 9.03 -11.58 -0.95
CA ILE A 246 7.80 -11.80 -0.19
C ILE A 246 6.69 -10.84 -0.65
N THR A 247 7.02 -9.89 -1.52
CA THR A 247 6.11 -8.87 -2.04
C THR A 247 4.90 -9.52 -2.74
N PRO A 248 3.70 -8.90 -2.63
CA PRO A 248 2.51 -9.35 -3.34
C PRO A 248 2.64 -9.20 -4.86
N PHE A 249 3.67 -8.52 -5.36
CA PHE A 249 3.74 -8.09 -6.74
C PHE A 249 4.91 -8.80 -7.40
N GLY A 250 4.61 -9.93 -8.03
CA GLY A 250 5.59 -10.65 -8.83
C GLY A 250 6.18 -9.70 -9.86
N TYR A 251 7.49 -9.50 -9.81
CA TYR A 251 8.24 -8.98 -10.94
C TYR A 251 7.86 -9.80 -12.17
N GLY A 252 7.32 -9.13 -13.18
CA GLY A 252 6.49 -9.73 -14.22
C GLY A 252 7.05 -11.02 -14.82
N GLN A 253 6.24 -12.07 -14.82
CA GLN A 253 6.28 -13.17 -15.79
C GLN A 253 4.91 -13.78 -16.13
N ASP A 254 3.84 -13.45 -15.43
CA ASP A 254 2.49 -13.92 -15.78
C ASP A 254 1.65 -12.77 -16.36
N GLN A 255 1.97 -12.34 -17.58
CA GLN A 255 0.98 -11.71 -18.44
C GLN A 255 0.11 -12.83 -19.03
N PRO A 256 -1.17 -13.01 -18.65
CA PRO A 256 -2.10 -13.66 -19.55
C PRO A 256 -2.26 -12.72 -20.75
N GLY A 257 -1.88 -13.24 -21.92
CA GLY A 257 -1.86 -12.50 -23.17
C GLY A 257 -3.18 -11.77 -23.45
N ALA A 258 -3.03 -10.67 -24.18
CA ALA A 258 -4.11 -9.93 -24.82
C ALA A 258 -5.27 -10.84 -25.22
N PHE A 259 -6.43 -10.63 -24.62
CA PHE A 259 -7.67 -11.10 -25.23
C PHE A 259 -7.84 -10.31 -26.52
N ALA A 260 -7.58 -10.99 -27.63
CA ALA A 260 -7.94 -10.52 -28.96
C ALA A 260 -9.47 -10.37 -29.04
N SER A 261 -9.90 -9.17 -29.38
CA SER A 261 -11.10 -8.93 -30.20
C SER A 261 -10.75 -7.89 -31.24
#